data_AF-A0A368FTT2-F1
#
_entry.id   AF-A0A368FTT2-F1
#
_cell.length_a   1.000
_cell.length_b   1.000
_cell.length_c   1.000
_cell.angle_alpha   90.00
_cell.angle_beta   90.00
_cell.angle_gamma   90.00
#
_symmetry.space_group_name_H-M   'P 1'
#
loop_
_entity.id
_entity.type
_entity.pdbx_description
1 polymer ?
#
loop_
_entity_poly.entity_id
_entity_poly.type
_entity_poly.pdbx_seq_one_letter_code
_entity_poly.pdbx_strand_id
1 'polypeptide(L)'
;MRFSWLLTGENLMEIEMSVNADSADEVYVAVGFSSDDLMGDESVIECSALQGLPLSLKLSYNVNATTDPTTNGEPTNWRLPSAGSEFFVKSKTSFVDGSIYCSATLNVSGAVDAGLLRFDAARFYYLLMANGPTDSEGLLHHNHDVTSPKPMNLSNVNITSFTGTNHQQADMET
;
A
#
# COMPACT_ATOMS: atom_id res chain seq x y z
N MET A 1 -9.66 7.81 -2.60
CA MET A 1 -8.25 7.59 -2.20
C MET A 1 -7.33 8.42 -3.09
N ARG A 2 -6.19 8.87 -2.55
CA ARG A 2 -5.15 9.57 -3.30
C ARG A 2 -3.79 9.04 -2.88
N PHE A 3 -2.92 8.81 -3.86
CA PHE A 3 -1.50 8.54 -3.65
C PHE A 3 -0.67 9.50 -4.48
N SER A 4 0.39 10.05 -3.92
CA SER A 4 1.41 10.75 -4.70
C SER A 4 2.79 10.28 -4.30
N TRP A 5 3.68 10.29 -5.28
CA TRP A 5 5.07 9.89 -5.07
C TRP A 5 6.01 10.84 -5.81
N LEU A 6 7.24 10.92 -5.31
CA LEU A 6 8.37 11.52 -5.99
C LEU A 6 9.61 10.66 -5.71
N LEU A 7 10.19 10.07 -6.76
CA LEU A 7 11.43 9.33 -6.65
C LEU A 7 12.61 10.31 -6.71
N THR A 8 13.28 10.51 -5.58
CA THR A 8 14.46 11.39 -5.46
C THR A 8 15.75 10.59 -5.74
N GLY A 9 15.87 10.08 -6.96
CA GLY A 9 16.88 9.09 -7.37
C GLY A 9 16.56 7.66 -6.91
N GLU A 10 17.42 6.67 -7.19
CA GLU A 10 17.13 5.24 -6.97
C GLU A 10 16.96 4.84 -5.49
N ASN A 11 17.35 5.70 -4.55
CA ASN A 11 17.47 5.32 -3.14
C ASN A 11 16.27 5.76 -2.28
N LEU A 12 15.55 6.81 -2.67
CA LEU A 12 14.57 7.47 -1.81
C LEU A 12 13.29 7.84 -2.56
N MET A 13 12.14 7.51 -1.99
CA MET A 13 10.83 7.86 -2.52
C MET A 13 10.06 8.70 -1.48
N GLU A 14 9.73 9.93 -1.83
CA GLU A 14 8.76 10.70 -1.06
C GLU A 14 7.36 10.22 -1.41
N ILE A 15 6.53 9.96 -0.41
CA ILE A 15 5.17 9.45 -0.58
C ILE A 15 4.17 10.29 0.22
N GLU A 16 2.96 10.41 -0.32
CA GLU A 16 1.79 10.85 0.42
C GLU A 16 0.58 10.00 0.05
N MET A 17 -0.22 9.64 1.05
CA MET A 17 -1.43 8.84 0.92
C MET A 17 -2.56 9.50 1.69
N SER A 18 -3.75 9.53 1.11
CA SER A 18 -4.95 9.94 1.84
C SER A 18 -6.21 9.19 1.43
N VAL A 19 -7.10 9.03 2.40
CA VAL A 19 -8.42 8.43 2.22
C VAL A 19 -9.42 9.08 3.18
N ASN A 20 -10.69 9.08 2.80
CA ASN A 20 -11.76 9.42 3.73
C ASN A 20 -12.02 8.20 4.61
N ALA A 21 -12.18 8.40 5.91
CA ALA A 21 -12.45 7.33 6.86
C ALA A 21 -13.34 7.85 8.00
N ASP A 22 -14.15 6.97 8.55
CA ASP A 22 -15.03 7.30 9.68
C ASP A 22 -14.26 7.35 11.02
N SER A 23 -13.08 6.73 11.07
CA SER A 23 -12.24 6.58 12.25
C SER A 23 -10.76 6.62 11.89
N ALA A 24 -9.90 6.90 12.88
CA ALA A 24 -8.46 6.71 12.82
C ALA A 24 -8.00 5.33 13.32
N ASP A 25 -8.91 4.58 13.94
CA ASP A 25 -8.66 3.27 14.55
C ASP A 25 -9.16 2.14 13.65
N GLU A 26 -8.49 0.99 13.72
CA GLU A 26 -8.85 -0.25 13.01
C GLU A 26 -9.02 -0.07 11.48
N VAL A 27 -8.14 0.71 10.87
CA VAL A 27 -8.28 1.20 9.50
C VAL A 27 -6.93 1.24 8.78
N TYR A 28 -6.95 1.04 7.47
CA TYR A 28 -5.79 1.26 6.61
C TYR A 28 -6.12 1.97 5.30
N VAL A 29 -5.09 2.60 4.74
CA VAL A 29 -4.95 2.86 3.31
C VAL A 29 -3.61 2.30 2.85
N ALA A 30 -3.56 1.69 1.68
CA ALA A 30 -2.39 0.99 1.19
C ALA A 30 -2.19 1.22 -0.31
N VAL A 31 -0.94 1.09 -0.76
CA VAL A 31 -0.56 1.07 -2.17
C VAL A 31 0.37 -0.09 -2.48
N GLY A 32 0.06 -0.85 -3.51
CA GLY A 32 0.90 -1.90 -4.10
C GLY A 32 1.47 -1.49 -5.45
N PHE A 33 2.67 -1.96 -5.75
CA PHE A 33 3.31 -1.83 -7.06
C PHE A 33 3.26 -3.18 -7.78
N SER A 34 2.32 -3.34 -8.72
CA SER A 34 2.09 -4.63 -9.40
C SER A 34 2.57 -4.64 -10.85
N SER A 35 2.93 -5.83 -11.35
CA SER A 35 3.15 -6.07 -12.78
C SER A 35 1.87 -6.32 -13.58
N ASP A 36 0.75 -6.56 -12.91
CA ASP A 36 -0.60 -6.71 -13.49
C ASP A 36 -1.61 -5.86 -12.70
N ASP A 37 -2.89 -5.95 -13.02
CA ASP A 37 -3.96 -5.19 -12.37
C ASP A 37 -4.58 -5.91 -11.16
N LEU A 38 -3.90 -6.92 -10.60
CA LEU A 38 -4.39 -7.76 -9.49
C LEU A 38 -3.58 -7.53 -8.21
N MET A 39 -4.23 -7.66 -7.05
CA MET A 39 -3.63 -7.46 -5.71
C MET A 39 -3.07 -8.74 -5.08
N GLY A 40 -2.56 -9.64 -5.91
CA GLY A 40 -2.18 -10.99 -5.51
C GLY A 40 -0.74 -11.15 -5.00
N ASP A 41 0.26 -10.47 -5.55
CA ASP A 41 1.68 -10.79 -5.30
C ASP A 41 2.57 -9.55 -5.12
N GLU A 42 2.10 -8.56 -4.36
CA GLU A 42 2.73 -7.24 -4.30
C GLU A 42 3.34 -6.93 -2.94
N SER A 43 4.50 -6.25 -2.98
CA SER A 43 4.91 -5.44 -1.85
C SER A 43 4.00 -4.24 -1.71
N VAL A 44 3.58 -4.00 -0.47
CA VAL A 44 2.59 -3.00 -0.11
C VAL A 44 3.24 -1.96 0.82
N ILE A 45 3.03 -0.69 0.52
CA ILE A 45 3.20 0.40 1.47
C ILE A 45 1.84 0.66 2.09
N GLU A 46 1.73 0.50 3.40
CA GLU A 46 0.49 0.74 4.14
C GLU A 46 0.66 1.89 5.12
N CYS A 47 -0.42 2.64 5.32
CA CYS A 47 -0.64 3.44 6.50
C CYS A 47 -1.82 2.86 7.25
N SER A 48 -1.57 2.30 8.43
CA SER A 48 -2.54 1.51 9.17
C SER A 48 -2.51 1.80 10.67
N ALA A 49 -3.68 1.71 11.29
CA ALA A 49 -3.85 1.61 12.73
C ALA A 49 -4.41 0.22 13.02
N LEU A 50 -3.65 -0.63 13.70
CA LEU A 50 -4.17 -1.91 14.21
C LEU A 50 -4.96 -1.67 15.49
N GLN A 51 -5.69 -2.68 15.97
CA GLN A 51 -6.49 -2.57 17.18
C GLN A 51 -5.71 -1.97 18.37
N GLY A 52 -6.09 -0.76 18.79
CA GLY A 52 -5.47 -0.03 19.89
C GLY A 52 -4.07 0.55 19.62
N LEU A 53 -3.57 0.49 18.37
CA LEU A 53 -2.28 1.01 17.96
C LEU A 53 -2.44 2.25 17.06
N PRO A 54 -1.56 3.26 17.19
CA PRO A 54 -1.66 4.48 16.40
C PRO A 54 -1.39 4.24 14.92
N LEU A 55 -1.94 5.12 14.06
CA LEU A 55 -1.61 5.18 12.64
C LEU A 55 -0.09 5.24 12.43
N SER A 56 0.43 4.30 11.65
CA SER A 56 1.84 4.22 11.29
C SER A 56 2.04 3.70 9.87
N LEU A 57 3.18 4.06 9.26
CA LEU A 57 3.59 3.52 7.97
C LEU A 57 4.37 2.22 8.15
N LYS A 58 4.06 1.21 7.34
CA LYS A 58 4.75 -0.09 7.31
C LYS A 58 4.88 -0.61 5.88
N LEU A 59 5.75 -1.60 5.73
CA LEU A 59 5.78 -2.46 4.55
C LEU A 59 5.09 -3.77 4.90
N SER A 60 4.25 -4.25 4.00
CA SER A 60 3.60 -5.54 4.06
C SER A 60 3.62 -6.20 2.68
N TYR A 61 3.07 -7.41 2.59
CA TYR A 61 3.08 -8.17 1.35
C TYR A 61 1.76 -8.89 1.15
N ASN A 62 1.15 -8.72 -0.03
CA ASN A 62 -0.01 -9.51 -0.40
C ASN A 62 0.45 -10.85 -0.97
N VAL A 63 -0.18 -11.93 -0.49
CA VAL A 63 0.10 -13.30 -0.91
C VAL A 63 -0.97 -13.75 -1.89
N ASN A 64 -0.53 -14.40 -2.97
CA ASN A 64 -1.45 -14.78 -4.02
C ASN A 64 -2.22 -16.00 -3.56
N ALA A 65 -3.47 -15.78 -3.14
CA ALA A 65 -4.25 -16.82 -2.53
C ALA A 65 -4.58 -17.99 -3.47
N THR A 66 -4.51 -17.79 -4.79
CA THR A 66 -4.77 -18.83 -5.78
C THR A 66 -3.57 -19.72 -6.05
N THR A 67 -2.35 -19.24 -5.78
CA THR A 67 -1.10 -19.96 -6.08
C THR A 67 -0.33 -20.38 -4.82
N ASP A 68 -0.53 -19.70 -3.69
CA ASP A 68 0.08 -20.05 -2.42
C ASP A 68 -0.84 -20.98 -1.60
N PRO A 69 -0.45 -22.24 -1.36
CA PRO A 69 -1.28 -23.19 -0.64
C PRO A 69 -1.43 -22.87 0.86
N THR A 70 -0.63 -21.97 1.42
CA THR A 70 -0.68 -21.60 2.84
C THR A 70 -1.88 -20.72 3.19
N THR A 71 -2.51 -20.10 2.18
CA THR A 71 -3.67 -19.22 2.36
C THR A 71 -5.00 -19.95 2.34
N ASN A 72 -5.03 -21.21 1.89
CA ASN A 72 -6.26 -21.97 1.60
C ASN A 72 -7.25 -21.24 0.68
N GLY A 73 -6.76 -20.40 -0.25
CA GLY A 73 -7.62 -19.63 -1.15
C GLY A 73 -8.07 -18.28 -0.61
N GLU A 74 -7.73 -17.93 0.63
CA GLU A 74 -8.14 -16.67 1.25
C GLU A 74 -7.13 -15.53 0.99
N PRO A 75 -7.58 -14.33 0.55
CA PRO A 75 -6.72 -13.16 0.44
C PRO A 75 -6.00 -12.88 1.76
N THR A 76 -4.67 -12.87 1.72
CA THR A 76 -3.85 -12.75 2.92
C THR A 76 -2.80 -11.67 2.73
N ASN A 77 -2.70 -10.78 3.71
CA ASN A 77 -1.60 -9.82 3.81
C ASN A 77 -0.65 -10.27 4.93
N TRP A 78 0.63 -10.42 4.59
CA TRP A 78 1.69 -10.70 5.55
C TRP A 78 2.35 -9.41 6.01
N ARG A 79 2.16 -9.11 7.28
CA ARG A 79 2.86 -8.04 7.99
C ARG A 79 3.94 -8.66 8.87
N LEU A 80 5.20 -8.34 8.57
CA LEU A 80 6.28 -8.78 9.45
C LEU A 80 6.24 -7.95 10.76
N PRO A 81 6.18 -8.57 11.95
CA PRO A 81 5.92 -7.89 13.23
C PRO A 81 6.84 -6.71 13.57
N SER A 82 8.03 -6.65 12.97
CA SER A 82 9.04 -5.62 13.24
C SER A 82 9.66 -5.01 11.98
N ALA A 83 9.12 -5.25 10.79
CA ALA A 83 9.82 -4.90 9.55
C ALA A 83 9.19 -3.68 8.86
N GLY A 84 10.05 -2.83 8.29
CA GLY A 84 9.64 -1.83 7.32
C GLY A 84 9.60 -0.40 7.84
N SER A 85 9.16 -0.19 9.10
CA SER A 85 9.01 1.17 9.66
C SER A 85 10.31 1.98 9.68
N GLU A 86 11.43 1.31 9.91
CA GLU A 86 12.78 1.86 9.94
C GLU A 86 13.23 2.44 8.59
N PHE A 87 12.59 2.02 7.49
CA PHE A 87 12.86 2.57 6.16
C PHE A 87 12.04 3.83 5.88
N PHE A 88 11.05 4.18 6.71
CA PHE A 88 10.32 5.43 6.58
C PHE A 88 10.93 6.51 7.48
N VAL A 89 11.49 7.55 6.88
CA VAL A 89 11.99 8.73 7.58
C VAL A 89 11.06 9.92 7.36
N LYS A 90 11.06 10.88 8.30
CA LYS A 90 10.18 12.06 8.28
C LYS A 90 8.69 11.71 8.21
N SER A 91 8.30 10.57 8.77
CA SER A 91 6.92 10.08 8.77
C SER A 91 5.98 11.05 9.49
N LYS A 92 4.83 11.30 8.87
CA LYS A 92 3.71 12.04 9.45
C LYS A 92 2.44 11.24 9.22
N THR A 93 1.62 11.14 10.26
CA THR A 93 0.29 10.55 10.19
C THR A 93 -0.70 11.48 10.88
N SER A 94 -1.91 11.59 10.36
CA SER A 94 -2.96 12.40 10.95
C SER A 94 -4.35 11.90 10.55
N PHE A 95 -5.31 12.10 11.45
CA PHE A 95 -6.73 12.00 11.15
C PHE A 95 -7.39 13.33 11.47
N VAL A 96 -7.82 14.04 10.43
CA VAL A 96 -8.43 15.39 10.53
C VAL A 96 -9.62 15.44 9.59
N ASP A 97 -10.75 15.96 10.07
CA ASP A 97 -11.97 16.17 9.30
C ASP A 97 -12.45 14.94 8.50
N GLY A 98 -12.36 13.75 9.11
CA GLY A 98 -12.78 12.49 8.47
C GLY A 98 -11.82 11.99 7.38
N SER A 99 -10.57 12.45 7.37
CA SER A 99 -9.56 11.99 6.44
C SER A 99 -8.30 11.53 7.15
N ILE A 100 -7.85 10.33 6.78
CA ILE A 100 -6.50 9.84 7.09
C ILE A 100 -5.54 10.43 6.08
N TYR A 101 -4.43 10.99 6.57
CA TYR A 101 -3.30 11.43 5.76
C TYR A 101 -2.01 10.86 6.33
N CYS A 102 -1.16 10.34 5.44
CA CYS A 102 0.14 9.82 5.79
C CYS A 102 1.18 10.27 4.76
N SER A 103 2.36 10.65 5.22
CA SER A 103 3.50 10.97 4.34
C SER A 103 4.82 10.57 4.96
N ALA A 104 5.81 10.26 4.12
CA ALA A 104 7.16 9.93 4.54
C ALA A 104 8.14 10.02 3.36
N THR A 105 9.43 9.93 3.68
CA THR A 105 10.46 9.53 2.72
C THR A 105 10.81 8.07 2.99
N LEU A 106 10.53 7.18 2.04
CA LEU A 106 10.89 5.77 2.07
C LEU A 106 12.32 5.57 1.53
N ASN A 107 13.16 4.89 2.30
CA ASN A 107 14.44 4.35 1.84
C ASN A 107 14.20 3.09 1.00
N VAL A 108 14.03 3.28 -0.31
CA VAL A 108 13.74 2.24 -1.29
C VAL A 108 14.86 1.21 -1.32
N SER A 109 16.11 1.66 -1.48
CA SER A 109 17.27 0.77 -1.55
C SER A 109 17.39 -0.13 -0.31
N GLY A 110 17.28 0.44 0.88
CA GLY A 110 17.33 -0.33 2.12
C GLY A 110 16.18 -1.33 2.26
N ALA A 111 14.96 -0.94 1.87
CA ALA A 111 13.80 -1.82 1.93
C ALA A 111 13.90 -2.97 0.92
N VAL A 112 14.45 -2.71 -0.28
CA VAL A 112 14.73 -3.72 -1.31
C VAL A 112 15.81 -4.69 -0.83
N ASP A 113 16.93 -4.18 -0.31
CA ASP A 113 18.04 -4.99 0.22
C ASP A 113 17.61 -5.88 1.39
N ALA A 114 16.66 -5.40 2.21
CA ALA A 114 16.07 -6.17 3.29
C ALA A 114 15.01 -7.19 2.84
N GLY A 115 14.66 -7.23 1.55
CA GLY A 115 13.64 -8.13 0.99
C GLY A 115 12.20 -7.75 1.37
N LEU A 116 11.96 -6.51 1.81
CA LEU A 116 10.65 -6.03 2.25
C LEU A 116 9.89 -5.24 1.18
N LEU A 117 10.59 -4.87 0.10
CA LEU A 117 10.02 -4.13 -1.02
C LEU A 117 10.52 -4.72 -2.34
N ARG A 118 9.59 -5.12 -3.21
CA ARG A 118 9.86 -5.53 -4.60
C ARG A 118 9.67 -4.34 -5.53
N PHE A 119 10.72 -3.55 -5.71
CA PHE A 119 10.66 -2.32 -6.50
C PHE A 119 11.90 -2.17 -7.39
N ASP A 120 11.69 -1.72 -8.62
CA ASP A 120 12.72 -1.39 -9.60
C ASP A 120 12.28 -0.13 -10.38
N ALA A 121 13.07 0.95 -10.27
CA ALA A 121 12.75 2.23 -10.88
C ALA A 121 12.65 2.18 -12.42
N ALA A 122 13.29 1.20 -13.07
CA ALA A 122 13.23 1.02 -14.51
C ALA A 122 11.94 0.34 -14.98
N ARG A 123 11.18 -0.30 -14.08
CA ARG A 123 9.96 -1.03 -14.43
C ARG A 123 8.74 -0.12 -14.49
N PHE A 124 7.74 -0.61 -15.22
CA PHE A 124 6.39 -0.06 -15.20
C PHE A 124 5.54 -0.88 -14.24
N TYR A 125 4.75 -0.20 -13.42
CA TYR A 125 3.86 -0.80 -12.43
C TYR A 125 2.44 -0.31 -12.60
N TYR A 126 1.48 -1.20 -12.45
CA TYR A 126 0.16 -0.77 -12.00
C TYR A 126 0.25 -0.28 -10.56
N LEU A 127 -0.40 0.85 -10.29
CA LEU A 127 -0.60 1.34 -8.93
C LEU A 127 -1.94 0.85 -8.43
N LEU A 128 -1.90 0.03 -7.38
CA LEU A 128 -3.05 -0.59 -6.77
C LEU A 128 -3.26 0.08 -5.41
N MET A 129 -4.35 0.79 -5.21
CA MET A 129 -4.69 1.38 -3.92
C MET A 129 -5.88 0.68 -3.31
N ALA A 130 -5.83 0.47 -2.01
CA ALA A 130 -6.93 -0.10 -1.25
C ALA A 130 -7.10 0.59 0.10
N ASN A 131 -8.32 0.58 0.64
CA ASN A 131 -8.58 0.92 2.03
C ASN A 131 -9.58 -0.06 2.63
N GLY A 132 -9.45 -0.31 3.92
CA GLY A 132 -10.27 -1.29 4.60
C GLY A 132 -10.01 -1.33 6.11
N PRO A 133 -10.63 -2.31 6.79
CA PRO A 133 -10.46 -2.51 8.21
C PRO A 133 -9.16 -3.25 8.52
N THR A 134 -8.71 -3.15 9.77
CA THR A 134 -7.62 -3.96 10.32
C THR A 134 -8.10 -4.72 11.56
N ASP A 135 -7.31 -5.70 12.02
CA ASP A 135 -7.49 -6.35 13.31
C ASP A 135 -6.21 -6.25 14.18
N SER A 136 -6.02 -7.17 15.13
CA SER A 136 -4.79 -7.22 15.94
C SER A 136 -3.58 -7.72 15.15
N GLU A 137 -3.78 -8.45 14.07
CA GLU A 137 -2.75 -9.16 13.31
C GLU A 137 -2.33 -8.40 12.04
N GLY A 138 -3.25 -7.67 11.40
CA GLY A 138 -2.93 -7.01 10.15
C GLY A 138 -4.09 -6.37 9.41
N LEU A 139 -3.91 -6.28 8.09
CA LEU A 139 -4.89 -5.74 7.15
C LEU A 139 -5.88 -6.84 6.79
N LEU A 140 -7.17 -6.51 6.88
CA LEU A 140 -8.24 -7.38 6.39
C LEU A 140 -8.54 -7.06 4.92
N HIS A 141 -9.42 -7.87 4.32
CA HIS A 141 -9.89 -7.64 2.95
C HIS A 141 -10.40 -6.20 2.79
N HIS A 142 -10.04 -5.56 1.68
CA HIS A 142 -10.35 -4.16 1.44
C HIS A 142 -11.85 -3.94 1.24
N ASN A 143 -12.33 -2.76 1.64
CA ASN A 143 -13.71 -2.33 1.37
C ASN A 143 -13.81 -1.61 0.02
N HIS A 144 -12.74 -0.91 -0.36
CA HIS A 144 -12.66 -0.20 -1.63
C HIS A 144 -11.25 -0.30 -2.18
N ASP A 145 -11.19 -0.39 -3.50
CA ASP A 145 -9.95 -0.43 -4.25
C ASP A 145 -10.02 0.36 -5.56
N VAL A 146 -8.86 0.83 -6.00
CA VAL A 146 -8.69 1.49 -7.28
C VAL A 146 -7.36 1.10 -7.92
N THR A 147 -7.38 0.91 -9.25
CA THR A 147 -6.21 0.52 -10.04
C THR A 147 -5.88 1.60 -11.06
N SER A 148 -4.60 1.85 -11.30
CA SER A 148 -4.18 2.72 -12.39
C SER A 148 -4.63 2.16 -13.74
N PRO A 149 -5.13 3.00 -14.68
CA PRO A 149 -5.69 2.50 -15.93
C PRO A 149 -4.64 1.86 -16.87
N LYS A 150 -3.35 2.05 -16.58
CA LYS A 150 -2.23 1.46 -17.29
C LYS A 150 -0.99 1.45 -16.40
N PRO A 151 0.00 0.60 -16.68
CA PRO A 151 1.29 0.64 -16.00
C PRO A 151 1.98 2.01 -16.14
N MET A 152 2.61 2.45 -15.07
CA MET A 152 3.32 3.72 -14.96
C MET A 152 4.78 3.44 -14.58
N ASN A 153 5.71 4.13 -15.25
CA ASN A 153 7.09 4.20 -14.79
C ASN A 153 7.18 5.33 -13.75
N LEU A 154 7.69 5.00 -12.57
CA LEU A 154 7.68 5.88 -11.40
C LEU A 154 8.91 6.80 -11.31
N SER A 155 9.94 6.58 -12.15
CA SER A 155 11.16 7.40 -12.20
C SER A 155 11.00 8.66 -13.07
N ASN A 156 10.05 8.67 -13.99
CA ASN A 156 9.94 9.70 -15.03
C ASN A 156 8.98 10.85 -14.71
N VAL A 157 8.56 11.01 -13.45
CA VAL A 157 7.49 11.96 -13.12
C VAL A 157 7.83 12.83 -11.91
N ASN A 158 7.94 14.14 -12.15
CA ASN A 158 8.05 15.15 -11.11
C ASN A 158 6.67 15.34 -10.45
N ILE A 159 6.46 14.69 -9.30
CA ILE A 159 5.25 14.74 -8.45
C ILE A 159 3.96 14.43 -9.24
N THR A 160 3.62 13.14 -9.31
CA THR A 160 2.30 12.70 -9.81
C THR A 160 1.40 12.35 -8.65
N SER A 161 0.13 12.75 -8.74
CA SER A 161 -0.93 12.19 -7.90
C SER A 161 -1.80 11.24 -8.72
N PHE A 162 -2.02 10.06 -8.16
CA PHE A 162 -2.95 9.07 -8.63
C PHE A 162 -4.26 9.15 -7.84
N THR A 163 -5.36 9.26 -8.58
CA THR A 163 -6.72 9.00 -8.12
C THR A 163 -7.28 7.95 -9.06
N GLY A 164 -7.36 6.71 -8.62
CA GLY A 164 -7.80 5.62 -9.49
C GLY A 164 -9.28 5.63 -9.78
N THR A 165 -9.66 4.84 -10.77
CA THR A 165 -11.05 4.49 -11.07
C THR A 165 -11.42 3.24 -10.26
N ASN A 166 -12.61 3.23 -9.66
CA ASN A 166 -13.11 2.07 -8.90
C ASN A 166 -12.98 0.80 -9.75
N HIS A 167 -12.32 -0.22 -9.21
CA HIS A 167 -12.51 -1.56 -9.74
C HIS A 167 -13.93 -1.97 -9.35
N GLN A 168 -14.81 -2.19 -10.32
CA GLN A 168 -15.96 -3.04 -10.02
C GLN A 168 -15.39 -4.43 -9.85
N GLN A 169 -15.37 -4.93 -8.61
CA GLN A 169 -15.22 -6.36 -8.36
C GLN A 169 -16.36 -7.02 -9.14
N ALA A 170 -16.03 -7.83 -10.14
CA ALA A 170 -17.04 -8.66 -10.78
C ALA A 170 -17.53 -9.62 -9.69
N ASP A 171 -18.77 -9.41 -9.24
CA ASP A 171 -19.46 -10.31 -8.35
C ASP A 171 -19.31 -11.74 -8.90
N MET A 172 -18.62 -12.58 -8.14
CA MET A 172 -18.63 -14.02 -8.37
C MET A 172 -20.00 -14.50 -7.89
N GLU A 173 -20.99 -14.42 -8.78
CA GLU A 173 -22.30 -15.02 -8.58
C GLU A 173 -22.11 -16.51 -8.25
N THR A 174 -22.55 -16.90 -7.05
CA THR A 174 -22.80 -18.28 -6.66
C THR A 174 -24.08 -18.82 -7.29
#